data_AF-A0A7D7GII9-F1
#
_entry.id   AF-A0A7D7GII9-F1
#
_cell.length_a   1.000
_cell.length_b   1.000
_cell.length_c   1.000
_cell.angle_alpha   90.00
_cell.angle_beta   90.00
_cell.angle_gamma   90.00
#
_symmetry.space_group_name_H-M   'P 1'
#
loop_
_entity.id
_entity.type
_entity.pdbx_description
1 polymer ?
#
loop_
_entity_poly.entity_id
_entity_poly.type
_entity_poly.pdbx_seq_one_letter_code
_entity_poly.pdbx_strand_id
1 'polypeptide(L)'
;MDVSLKDVFGISRIVLKSYVDRQQIDEDYQDKIELTDHHIVIYGETKVGKTLLRKKYVTKAENTIVIDCTKGVDLADIYTQILYKSGVEISDNFSKSIEKCSKIDSQVEANLFQFLKAKVTGDSSEKELLSESGKMDLPKTVSVRVAESLKEKGIQFIVLDDFHYLNLVDQYLLAFDLKMFYQSGLRFIIIGTKIINGYFEKFNGELSQRIDYIDATKWSTTDLMNIKSRGCKELNIDISENVTNYFIEASSQIVAVYQQLLFDYCRESGIRKRSQNYIVLDSLELAKECNALYYKRVSEEYLTKIQDIADGERKAKLKLYYYIMKIVLTSDQDIARRGFSFQYLYENIHRIHEKKSINHGALTSVLNHFDELQSKKDIFPKVFTYYDKRLYISDSSFYYILKHFNKENIDDVLPPHDFQLSFQFND
;
A
#
# COMPACT_ATOMS: atom_id res chain seq x y z
N MET A 1 -19.70 -26.52 -16.02
CA MET A 1 -19.52 -25.06 -16.04
C MET A 1 -18.26 -24.75 -16.84
N ASP A 2 -18.33 -23.84 -17.81
CA ASP A 2 -17.14 -23.34 -18.52
C ASP A 2 -16.33 -22.46 -17.57
N VAL A 3 -15.31 -23.04 -16.92
CA VAL A 3 -14.38 -22.28 -16.08
C VAL A 3 -13.26 -21.73 -16.96
N SER A 4 -13.08 -20.41 -17.00
CA SER A 4 -12.00 -19.81 -17.79
C SER A 4 -10.71 -19.68 -16.98
N LEU A 5 -9.56 -19.67 -17.64
CA LEU A 5 -8.26 -19.38 -17.00
C LEU A 5 -8.28 -18.03 -16.28
N LYS A 6 -8.99 -17.04 -16.84
CA LYS A 6 -9.15 -15.71 -16.25
C LYS A 6 -9.84 -15.75 -14.89
N ASP A 7 -10.84 -16.61 -14.72
CA ASP A 7 -11.57 -16.75 -13.45
C ASP A 7 -10.76 -17.47 -12.38
N VAL A 8 -9.70 -18.18 -12.78
CA VAL A 8 -8.85 -18.98 -11.91
C VAL A 8 -7.61 -18.21 -11.50
N PHE A 9 -6.71 -17.87 -12.44
CA PHE A 9 -5.43 -17.21 -12.14
C PHE A 9 -5.32 -15.78 -12.72
N GLY A 10 -6.38 -15.27 -13.36
CA GLY A 10 -6.34 -13.94 -13.99
C GLY A 10 -6.50 -12.79 -12.99
N ILE A 11 -6.52 -11.57 -13.53
CA ILE A 11 -6.88 -10.36 -12.76
C ILE A 11 -8.40 -10.21 -12.82
N SER A 12 -9.08 -10.26 -11.67
CA SER A 12 -10.54 -10.23 -11.58
C SER A 12 -11.06 -9.21 -10.59
N ARG A 13 -12.25 -8.69 -10.88
CA ARG A 13 -13.02 -7.82 -9.97
C ARG A 13 -13.70 -8.63 -8.86
N ILE A 14 -13.92 -9.92 -9.08
CA ILE A 14 -14.50 -10.86 -8.12
C ILE A 14 -13.41 -11.75 -7.53
N VAL A 15 -13.73 -12.46 -6.45
CA VAL A 15 -12.82 -13.42 -5.83
C VAL A 15 -12.50 -14.53 -6.85
N LEU A 16 -11.20 -14.76 -7.07
CA LEU A 16 -10.72 -15.79 -7.99
C LEU A 16 -11.06 -17.18 -7.47
N LYS A 17 -11.31 -18.11 -8.39
CA LYS A 17 -11.60 -19.51 -8.02
C LYS A 17 -10.40 -20.21 -7.39
N SER A 18 -9.18 -19.71 -7.63
CA SER A 18 -7.96 -20.20 -6.97
C SER A 18 -7.70 -19.54 -5.61
N TYR A 19 -8.54 -18.62 -5.12
CA TYR A 19 -8.34 -17.98 -3.82
C TYR A 19 -8.35 -19.03 -2.71
N VAL A 20 -7.48 -18.90 -1.72
CA VAL A 20 -7.41 -19.81 -0.57
C VAL A 20 -7.55 -19.03 0.72
N ASP A 21 -8.26 -19.63 1.67
CA ASP A 21 -8.34 -19.18 3.05
C ASP A 21 -6.95 -19.25 3.69
N ARG A 22 -6.41 -18.10 4.13
CA ARG A 22 -5.18 -18.07 4.91
C ARG A 22 -5.54 -18.25 6.36
N GLN A 23 -5.23 -19.39 6.94
CA GLN A 23 -5.65 -19.76 8.29
C GLN A 23 -5.47 -18.61 9.30
N GLN A 24 -4.30 -17.96 9.34
CA GLN A 24 -4.02 -16.90 10.33
C GLN A 24 -4.64 -15.52 10.03
N ILE A 25 -5.07 -15.25 8.80
CA ILE A 25 -5.50 -13.90 8.37
C ILE A 25 -6.99 -13.88 8.07
N ASP A 26 -7.46 -14.89 7.33
CA ASP A 26 -8.86 -15.01 6.93
C ASP A 26 -9.73 -15.38 8.15
N GLU A 27 -9.27 -16.29 9.04
CA GLU A 27 -9.98 -16.61 10.30
C GLU A 27 -9.97 -15.41 11.25
N ASP A 28 -8.82 -14.75 11.44
CA ASP A 28 -8.69 -13.56 12.28
C ASP A 28 -9.58 -12.41 11.80
N TYR A 29 -9.69 -12.21 10.47
CA TYR A 29 -10.61 -11.22 9.92
C TYR A 29 -12.08 -11.58 10.16
N GLN A 30 -12.43 -12.85 9.98
CA GLN A 30 -13.79 -13.33 10.23
C GLN A 30 -14.17 -13.16 11.70
N ASP A 31 -13.29 -13.56 12.63
CA ASP A 31 -13.49 -13.38 14.07
C ASP A 31 -13.67 -11.90 14.43
N LYS A 32 -12.86 -11.00 13.87
CA LYS A 32 -13.01 -9.56 14.08
C LYS A 32 -14.33 -9.02 13.53
N ILE A 33 -14.81 -9.55 12.41
CA ILE A 33 -16.11 -9.16 11.85
C ILE A 33 -17.26 -9.68 12.73
N GLU A 34 -17.19 -10.90 13.22
CA GLU A 34 -18.30 -11.58 13.92
C GLU A 34 -18.34 -11.32 15.43
N LEU A 35 -17.18 -11.17 16.08
CA LEU A 35 -17.05 -11.20 17.54
C LEU A 35 -16.74 -9.84 18.16
N THR A 36 -16.45 -8.81 17.36
CA THR A 36 -16.14 -7.46 17.85
C THR A 36 -16.97 -6.39 17.14
N ASP A 37 -17.15 -5.25 17.82
CA ASP A 37 -17.72 -4.04 17.21
C ASP A 37 -16.64 -3.07 16.73
N HIS A 38 -15.37 -3.48 16.79
CA HIS A 38 -14.25 -2.62 16.46
C HIS A 38 -14.29 -2.23 14.98
N HIS A 39 -13.72 -1.07 14.68
CA HIS A 39 -13.27 -0.78 13.33
C HIS A 39 -12.15 -1.74 12.96
N ILE A 40 -11.97 -1.99 11.67
CA ILE A 40 -10.97 -2.93 11.19
C ILE A 40 -10.06 -2.21 10.20
N VAL A 41 -8.76 -2.36 10.37
CA VAL A 41 -7.75 -1.89 9.44
C VAL A 41 -7.09 -3.10 8.79
N ILE A 42 -7.21 -3.21 7.47
CA ILE A 42 -6.51 -4.23 6.68
C ILE A 42 -5.34 -3.55 5.98
N TYR A 43 -4.11 -3.92 6.35
CA TYR A 43 -2.92 -3.27 5.83
C TYR A 43 -1.91 -4.24 5.22
N GLY A 44 -0.96 -3.67 4.49
CA GLY A 44 0.09 -4.38 3.78
C GLY A 44 0.40 -3.73 2.44
N GLU A 45 1.48 -4.13 1.78
CA GLU A 45 1.88 -3.55 0.50
C GLU A 45 0.81 -3.73 -0.59
N THR A 46 0.98 -3.07 -1.73
CA THR A 46 0.11 -3.29 -2.90
C THR A 46 0.08 -4.78 -3.28
N LYS A 47 -1.00 -5.25 -3.90
CA LYS A 47 -1.07 -6.57 -4.55
C LYS A 47 -0.93 -7.81 -3.61
N VAL A 48 -1.07 -7.64 -2.30
CA VAL A 48 -1.07 -8.75 -1.31
C VAL A 48 -2.46 -9.39 -1.03
N GLY A 49 -3.51 -8.94 -1.74
CA GLY A 49 -4.86 -9.55 -1.64
C GLY A 49 -5.82 -8.88 -0.64
N LYS A 50 -5.50 -7.69 -0.10
CA LYS A 50 -6.36 -6.93 0.85
C LYS A 50 -7.81 -6.78 0.37
N THR A 51 -8.00 -6.29 -0.86
CA THR A 51 -9.33 -6.08 -1.44
C THR A 51 -10.09 -7.39 -1.66
N LEU A 52 -9.40 -8.49 -1.97
CA LEU A 52 -10.02 -9.82 -2.11
C LEU A 52 -10.46 -10.38 -0.75
N LEU A 53 -9.62 -10.23 0.28
CA LEU A 53 -9.96 -10.57 1.66
C LEU A 53 -11.24 -9.86 2.10
N ARG A 54 -11.29 -8.52 1.94
CA ARG A 54 -12.49 -7.74 2.25
C ARG A 54 -13.71 -8.23 1.49
N LYS A 55 -13.61 -8.41 0.16
CA LYS A 55 -14.76 -8.82 -0.68
C LYS A 55 -15.32 -10.19 -0.33
N LYS A 56 -14.52 -11.06 0.28
CA LYS A 56 -14.92 -12.40 0.68
C LYS A 56 -15.86 -12.41 1.87
N TYR A 57 -15.54 -11.64 2.92
CA TYR A 57 -16.29 -11.62 4.17
C TYR A 57 -17.26 -10.45 4.28
N VAL A 58 -16.93 -9.32 3.66
CA VAL A 58 -17.76 -8.11 3.63
C VAL A 58 -18.14 -7.83 2.18
N THR A 59 -19.24 -8.44 1.78
CA THR A 59 -19.83 -8.25 0.45
C THR A 59 -20.54 -6.90 0.33
N LYS A 60 -20.88 -6.50 -0.90
CA LYS A 60 -21.81 -5.39 -1.14
C LYS A 60 -23.23 -5.80 -0.71
N ALA A 61 -23.46 -5.89 0.58
CA ALA A 61 -24.79 -6.02 1.17
C ALA A 61 -25.42 -4.62 1.29
N GLU A 62 -26.74 -4.56 1.46
CA GLU A 62 -27.48 -3.29 1.56
C GLU A 62 -27.02 -2.41 2.73
N ASN A 63 -26.45 -3.01 3.79
CA ASN A 63 -25.93 -2.31 4.96
C ASN A 63 -24.45 -1.87 4.83
N THR A 64 -23.83 -2.00 3.65
CA THR A 64 -22.39 -1.73 3.45
C THR A 64 -22.16 -0.70 2.35
N ILE A 65 -21.48 0.39 2.69
CA ILE A 65 -21.04 1.42 1.74
C ILE A 65 -19.55 1.25 1.47
N VAL A 66 -19.16 1.25 0.19
CA VAL A 66 -17.77 1.15 -0.23
C VAL A 66 -17.36 2.44 -0.92
N ILE A 67 -16.32 3.10 -0.41
CA ILE A 67 -15.66 4.25 -1.01
C ILE A 67 -14.27 3.83 -1.45
N ASP A 68 -13.94 4.08 -2.71
CA ASP A 68 -12.58 3.93 -3.22
C ASP A 68 -11.92 5.31 -3.09
N CYS A 69 -10.91 5.43 -2.22
CA CYS A 69 -10.19 6.68 -2.03
C CYS A 69 -9.26 6.90 -3.22
N THR A 70 -9.36 8.05 -3.86
CA THR A 70 -8.53 8.41 -5.03
C THR A 70 -7.76 9.70 -4.76
N LYS A 71 -6.72 9.95 -5.57
CA LYS A 71 -5.91 11.17 -5.45
C LYS A 71 -6.79 12.41 -5.62
N GLY A 72 -6.73 13.33 -4.66
CA GLY A 72 -7.45 14.60 -4.70
C GLY A 72 -8.82 14.58 -4.00
N VAL A 73 -9.28 13.42 -3.51
CA VAL A 73 -10.47 13.30 -2.66
C VAL A 73 -10.10 13.68 -1.22
N ASP A 74 -10.88 14.58 -0.62
CA ASP A 74 -10.75 14.98 0.80
C ASP A 74 -11.76 14.25 1.71
N LEU A 75 -11.73 14.53 3.02
CA LEU A 75 -12.66 13.91 3.97
C LEU A 75 -14.13 14.34 3.75
N ALA A 76 -14.36 15.58 3.29
CA ALA A 76 -15.69 16.10 3.01
C ALA A 76 -16.31 15.41 1.79
N ASP A 77 -15.52 15.16 0.75
CA ASP A 77 -15.88 14.35 -0.42
C ASP A 77 -16.24 12.92 0.01
N ILE A 78 -15.47 12.32 0.92
CA ILE A 78 -15.76 10.97 1.45
C ILE A 78 -17.13 10.95 2.13
N TYR A 79 -17.41 11.89 3.04
CA TYR A 79 -18.71 11.96 3.70
C TYR A 79 -19.86 12.19 2.70
N THR A 80 -19.65 13.06 1.72
CA THR A 80 -20.62 13.29 0.64
C THR A 80 -20.90 12.02 -0.16
N GLN A 81 -19.85 11.29 -0.54
CA GLN A 81 -20.00 10.02 -1.27
C GLN A 81 -20.67 8.93 -0.43
N ILE A 82 -20.40 8.89 0.88
CA ILE A 82 -21.04 7.94 1.80
C ILE A 82 -22.55 8.20 1.86
N LEU A 83 -22.95 9.46 2.06
CA LEU A 83 -24.35 9.88 2.10
C LEU A 83 -25.07 9.65 0.76
N TYR A 84 -24.40 9.96 -0.35
CA TYR A 84 -24.95 9.72 -1.68
C TYR A 84 -25.20 8.22 -1.93
N LYS A 85 -24.23 7.36 -1.61
CA LYS A 85 -24.36 5.91 -1.81
C LYS A 85 -25.34 5.24 -0.83
N SER A 86 -25.61 5.84 0.32
CA SER A 86 -26.63 5.37 1.26
C SER A 86 -28.05 5.87 0.91
N GLY A 87 -28.20 6.67 -0.14
CA GLY A 87 -29.49 7.21 -0.57
C GLY A 87 -30.08 8.22 0.42
N VAL A 88 -29.23 8.93 1.17
CA VAL A 88 -29.63 10.06 2.02
C VAL A 88 -29.79 11.29 1.14
N GLU A 89 -30.94 11.96 1.23
CA GLU A 89 -31.14 13.25 0.58
C GLU A 89 -30.39 14.34 1.33
N ILE A 90 -29.42 14.96 0.66
CA ILE A 90 -28.57 15.99 1.25
C ILE A 90 -29.21 17.36 1.01
N SER A 91 -29.75 17.97 2.08
CA SER A 91 -30.20 19.37 2.03
C SER A 91 -29.03 20.34 1.79
N ASP A 92 -29.30 21.51 1.20
CA ASP A 92 -28.29 22.57 0.98
C ASP A 92 -27.54 22.96 2.26
N ASN A 93 -28.24 23.00 3.39
CA ASN A 93 -27.64 23.31 4.69
C ASN A 93 -26.71 22.19 5.17
N PHE A 94 -27.00 20.93 4.85
CA PHE A 94 -26.12 19.81 5.18
C PHE A 94 -24.88 19.83 4.29
N SER A 95 -25.04 20.04 2.98
CA SER A 95 -23.92 20.18 2.03
C SER A 95 -22.97 21.30 2.45
N LYS A 96 -23.49 22.49 2.75
CA LYS A 96 -22.68 23.62 3.25
C LYS A 96 -21.95 23.33 4.56
N SER A 97 -22.54 22.49 5.42
CA SER A 97 -21.88 22.08 6.68
C SER A 97 -20.69 21.17 6.40
N ILE A 98 -20.84 20.22 5.47
CA ILE A 98 -19.77 19.31 5.04
C ILE A 98 -18.64 20.09 4.36
N GLU A 99 -18.95 21.01 3.43
CA GLU A 99 -17.94 21.88 2.79
C GLU A 99 -17.19 22.79 3.78
N LYS A 100 -17.83 23.15 4.90
CA LYS A 100 -17.17 23.95 5.93
C LYS A 100 -16.15 23.14 6.72
N CYS A 101 -16.29 21.81 6.79
CA CYS A 101 -15.29 20.94 7.44
C CYS A 101 -13.95 20.92 6.71
N SER A 102 -13.93 21.08 5.38
CA SER A 102 -12.69 21.12 4.59
C SER A 102 -12.06 22.51 4.50
N LYS A 103 -12.76 23.56 4.90
CA LYS A 103 -12.24 24.95 4.92
C LYS A 103 -11.43 25.21 6.19
N ILE A 104 -10.25 24.62 6.26
CA ILE A 104 -9.22 24.96 7.24
C ILE A 104 -8.38 26.10 6.66
N ASP A 105 -7.97 27.05 7.50
CA ASP A 105 -7.03 28.07 7.09
C ASP A 105 -5.70 27.42 6.64
N SER A 106 -5.19 27.82 5.48
CA SER A 106 -4.00 27.19 4.86
C SER A 106 -2.75 27.21 5.76
N GLN A 107 -2.58 28.23 6.60
CA GLN A 107 -1.44 28.34 7.51
C GLN A 107 -1.60 27.37 8.68
N VAL A 108 -2.83 27.24 9.20
CA VAL A 108 -3.17 26.28 10.25
C VAL A 108 -2.99 24.84 9.75
N GLU A 109 -3.47 24.54 8.55
CA GLU A 109 -3.33 23.23 7.91
C GLU A 109 -1.85 22.86 7.71
N ALA A 110 -1.02 23.80 7.24
CA ALA A 110 0.41 23.58 7.06
C ALA A 110 1.12 23.25 8.38
N ASN A 111 0.80 23.97 9.46
CA ASN A 111 1.36 23.73 10.79
C ASN A 111 0.93 22.37 11.34
N LEU A 112 -0.36 22.02 11.20
CA LEU A 112 -0.89 20.72 11.60
C LEU A 112 -0.23 19.58 10.82
N PHE A 113 -0.08 19.73 9.51
CA PHE A 113 0.60 18.74 8.67
C PHE A 113 2.04 18.49 9.13
N GLN A 114 2.81 19.54 9.44
CA GLN A 114 4.17 19.40 9.95
C GLN A 114 4.22 18.65 11.30
N PHE A 115 3.30 19.00 12.21
CA PHE A 115 3.18 18.33 13.51
C PHE A 115 2.84 16.84 13.35
N LEU A 116 1.85 16.51 12.52
CA LEU A 116 1.45 15.13 12.26
C LEU A 116 2.57 14.33 11.59
N LYS A 117 3.28 14.94 10.65
CA LYS A 117 4.39 14.30 9.95
C LYS A 117 5.48 13.87 10.93
N ALA A 118 5.88 14.75 11.85
CA ALA A 118 6.85 14.41 12.91
C ALA A 118 6.38 13.24 13.80
N LYS A 119 5.09 13.20 14.13
CA LYS A 119 4.48 12.13 14.94
C LYS A 119 4.49 10.76 14.24
N VAL A 120 4.25 10.76 12.93
CA VAL A 120 4.22 9.55 12.09
C VAL A 120 5.64 9.02 11.82
N THR A 121 6.60 9.91 11.58
CA THR A 121 7.99 9.52 11.26
C THR A 121 8.82 9.18 12.51
N GLY A 122 8.36 9.56 13.70
CA GLY A 122 9.00 9.25 14.99
C GLY A 122 10.10 10.25 15.38
N ASP A 123 10.12 11.45 14.80
CA ASP A 123 11.07 12.50 15.18
C ASP A 123 10.67 13.07 16.55
N SER A 124 11.53 12.84 17.56
CA SER A 124 11.31 13.17 18.97
C SER A 124 11.60 14.64 19.32
N SER A 125 11.54 15.55 18.35
CA SER A 125 11.53 16.97 18.67
C SER A 125 10.11 17.34 19.09
N GLU A 126 9.81 17.14 20.37
CA GLU A 126 8.75 17.84 21.09
C GLU A 126 9.09 19.35 21.13
N LYS A 127 9.15 19.98 19.95
CA LYS A 127 9.02 21.42 19.90
C LYS A 127 7.55 21.72 20.08
N GLU A 128 7.28 22.64 20.99
CA GLU A 128 6.02 23.36 21.19
C GLU A 128 5.49 23.91 19.85
N LEU A 129 4.94 23.07 18.99
CA LEU A 129 4.30 23.46 17.73
C LEU A 129 2.79 23.70 17.92
N LEU A 130 2.31 23.56 19.15
CA LEU A 130 0.94 23.85 19.58
C LEU A 130 0.90 24.95 20.67
N SER A 131 1.92 25.82 20.76
CA SER A 131 1.72 27.09 21.44
C SER A 131 0.86 27.98 20.54
N GLU A 132 -0.42 28.10 20.92
CA GLU A 132 -1.37 29.14 20.49
C GLU A 132 -1.91 29.12 19.04
N SER A 133 -1.82 28.01 18.31
CA SER A 133 -2.57 27.86 17.04
C SER A 133 -3.84 27.03 17.26
N GLY A 134 -4.88 27.67 17.81
CA GLY A 134 -6.30 27.26 17.73
C GLY A 134 -6.64 25.83 18.13
N LYS A 135 -7.36 25.66 19.25
CA LYS A 135 -8.29 24.53 19.37
C LYS A 135 -9.13 24.52 18.10
N MET A 136 -8.87 23.55 17.22
CA MET A 136 -9.58 23.44 15.97
C MET A 136 -11.04 23.14 16.30
N ASP A 137 -11.92 24.12 16.07
CA ASP A 137 -13.36 23.92 16.11
C ASP A 137 -13.73 23.24 14.79
N LEU A 138 -13.39 21.95 14.69
CA LEU A 138 -14.07 21.06 13.76
C LEU A 138 -15.57 21.24 14.00
N PRO A 139 -16.40 21.37 12.96
CA PRO A 139 -17.84 21.27 13.13
C PRO A 139 -18.15 19.87 13.71
N LYS A 140 -18.20 19.77 15.06
CA LYS A 140 -18.41 18.53 15.82
C LYS A 140 -19.74 17.84 15.50
N THR A 141 -20.54 18.43 14.62
CA THR A 141 -21.87 18.00 14.24
C THR A 141 -21.91 17.29 12.87
N VAL A 142 -20.90 17.44 12.00
CA VAL A 142 -20.99 16.81 10.66
C VAL A 142 -20.88 15.30 10.76
N SER A 143 -19.87 14.77 11.45
CA SER A 143 -19.73 13.33 11.65
C SER A 143 -20.93 12.76 12.41
N VAL A 144 -21.45 13.47 13.42
CA VAL A 144 -22.69 13.09 14.13
C VAL A 144 -23.90 12.99 13.19
N ARG A 145 -24.15 14.02 12.37
CA ARG A 145 -25.26 14.03 11.40
C ARG A 145 -25.09 12.95 10.34
N VAL A 146 -23.86 12.70 9.89
CA VAL A 146 -23.55 11.58 8.99
C VAL A 146 -23.91 10.27 9.67
N ALA A 147 -23.48 10.05 10.93
CA ALA A 147 -23.77 8.83 11.65
C ALA A 147 -25.27 8.59 11.85
N GLU A 148 -26.01 9.61 12.27
CA GLU A 148 -27.47 9.56 12.43
C GLU A 148 -28.16 9.21 11.10
N SER A 149 -27.80 9.89 10.00
CA SER A 149 -28.36 9.66 8.67
C SER A 149 -28.11 8.23 8.17
N LEU A 150 -26.92 7.68 8.44
CA LEU A 150 -26.56 6.32 8.04
C LEU A 150 -27.26 5.26 8.88
N LYS A 151 -27.44 5.53 10.17
CA LYS A 151 -28.19 4.65 11.07
C LYS A 151 -29.66 4.53 10.65
N GLU A 152 -30.29 5.63 10.24
CA GLU A 152 -31.66 5.63 9.70
C GLU A 152 -31.80 4.76 8.44
N LYS A 153 -30.74 4.67 7.63
CA LYS A 153 -30.67 3.83 6.44
C LYS A 153 -30.26 2.37 6.72
N GLY A 154 -30.03 2.01 7.99
CA GLY A 154 -29.58 0.67 8.36
C GLY A 154 -28.17 0.34 7.89
N ILE A 155 -27.34 1.34 7.60
CA ILE A 155 -25.93 1.13 7.24
C ILE A 155 -25.14 0.76 8.49
N GLN A 156 -24.35 -0.31 8.38
CA GLN A 156 -23.51 -0.84 9.45
C GLN A 156 -22.03 -0.69 9.13
N PHE A 157 -21.65 -0.94 7.87
CA PHE A 157 -20.25 -0.97 7.44
C PHE A 157 -19.92 0.14 6.45
N ILE A 158 -18.79 0.81 6.67
CA ILE A 158 -18.20 1.77 5.74
C ILE A 158 -16.80 1.29 5.39
N VAL A 159 -16.60 0.89 4.13
CA VAL A 159 -15.30 0.47 3.62
C VAL A 159 -14.61 1.65 2.95
N LEU A 160 -13.40 1.99 3.40
CA LEU A 160 -12.51 2.93 2.73
C LEU A 160 -11.37 2.13 2.08
N ASP A 161 -11.46 1.88 0.78
CA ASP A 161 -10.39 1.20 0.03
C ASP A 161 -9.33 2.20 -0.43
N ASP A 162 -8.08 1.76 -0.51
CA ASP A 162 -6.92 2.60 -0.85
C ASP A 162 -6.79 3.90 -0.02
N PHE A 163 -7.11 3.84 1.28
CA PHE A 163 -7.10 4.98 2.23
C PHE A 163 -5.82 5.82 2.25
N HIS A 164 -4.68 5.23 1.90
CA HIS A 164 -3.38 5.90 1.82
C HIS A 164 -3.32 7.06 0.79
N TYR A 165 -4.35 7.24 -0.04
CA TYR A 165 -4.50 8.40 -0.92
C TYR A 165 -5.02 9.66 -0.22
N LEU A 166 -5.72 9.55 0.93
CA LEU A 166 -6.09 10.73 1.70
C LEU A 166 -4.82 11.44 2.19
N ASN A 167 -4.85 12.76 2.28
CA ASN A 167 -3.75 13.50 2.88
C ASN A 167 -3.68 13.25 4.39
N LEU A 168 -2.53 13.56 5.01
CA LEU A 168 -2.29 13.26 6.42
C LEU A 168 -3.24 14.00 7.37
N VAL A 169 -3.70 15.20 7.00
CA VAL A 169 -4.65 15.97 7.80
C VAL A 169 -6.01 15.29 7.81
N ASP A 170 -6.54 14.88 6.65
CA ASP A 170 -7.81 14.16 6.55
C ASP A 170 -7.77 12.82 7.28
N GLN A 171 -6.65 12.09 7.21
CA GLN A 171 -6.46 10.85 7.97
C GLN A 171 -6.51 11.10 9.48
N TYR A 172 -5.92 12.20 9.94
CA TYR A 172 -5.99 12.63 11.34
C TYR A 172 -7.42 13.02 11.74
N LEU A 173 -8.12 13.80 10.93
CA LEU A 173 -9.50 14.20 11.20
C LEU A 173 -10.45 13.01 11.28
N LEU A 174 -10.33 12.07 10.34
CA LEU A 174 -11.09 10.82 10.39
C LEU A 174 -10.81 10.06 11.69
N ALA A 175 -9.57 10.01 12.18
CA ALA A 175 -9.24 9.34 13.45
C ALA A 175 -10.02 9.90 14.66
N PHE A 176 -10.34 11.19 14.66
CA PHE A 176 -11.21 11.76 15.69
C PHE A 176 -12.66 11.35 15.51
N ASP A 177 -13.14 11.35 14.27
CA ASP A 177 -14.52 10.96 13.94
C ASP A 177 -14.79 9.46 14.15
N LEU A 178 -13.80 8.59 13.94
CA LEU A 178 -13.92 7.14 14.19
C LEU A 178 -14.41 6.84 15.61
N LYS A 179 -13.93 7.55 16.63
CA LYS A 179 -14.42 7.38 18.00
C LYS A 179 -15.94 7.56 18.09
N MET A 180 -16.46 8.59 17.43
CA MET A 180 -17.89 8.91 17.46
C MET A 180 -18.68 7.90 16.61
N PHE A 181 -18.15 7.50 15.45
CA PHE A 181 -18.78 6.49 14.61
C PHE A 181 -18.91 5.13 15.33
N TYR A 182 -17.87 4.73 16.06
CA TYR A 182 -17.91 3.54 16.93
C TYR A 182 -19.07 3.62 17.94
N GLN A 183 -19.22 4.75 18.64
CA GLN A 183 -20.33 4.96 19.60
C GLN A 183 -21.71 4.93 18.95
N SER A 184 -21.79 5.24 17.67
CA SER A 184 -23.03 5.22 16.90
C SER A 184 -23.37 3.83 16.33
N GLY A 185 -22.49 2.83 16.52
CA GLY A 185 -22.64 1.48 16.00
C GLY A 185 -22.21 1.32 14.53
N LEU A 186 -21.50 2.30 13.97
CA LEU A 186 -20.93 2.23 12.62
C LEU A 186 -19.53 1.64 12.67
N ARG A 187 -19.25 0.72 11.76
CA ARG A 187 -17.95 0.02 11.68
C ARG A 187 -17.22 0.40 10.40
N PHE A 188 -16.07 1.04 10.55
CA PHE A 188 -15.19 1.33 9.43
C PHE A 188 -14.28 0.15 9.14
N ILE A 189 -14.13 -0.18 7.86
CA ILE A 189 -13.14 -1.13 7.35
C ILE A 189 -12.19 -0.35 6.45
N ILE A 190 -11.00 -0.07 6.93
CA ILE A 190 -10.03 0.80 6.28
C ILE A 190 -8.94 -0.06 5.65
N ILE A 191 -8.74 0.08 4.34
CA ILE A 191 -7.75 -0.69 3.60
C ILE A 191 -6.67 0.25 3.08
N GLY A 192 -5.39 -0.02 3.37
CA GLY A 192 -4.32 0.86 2.94
C GLY A 192 -2.93 0.24 3.00
N THR A 193 -1.96 0.88 2.35
CA THR A 193 -0.55 0.45 2.31
C THR A 193 0.33 1.09 3.39
N LYS A 194 -0.16 2.14 4.06
CA LYS A 194 0.61 2.96 5.02
C LYS A 194 0.15 2.88 6.47
N ILE A 195 -0.79 2.00 6.77
CA ILE A 195 -1.53 1.99 8.04
C ILE A 195 -1.09 0.77 8.85
N ILE A 196 0.02 0.84 9.57
CA ILE A 196 0.44 -0.28 10.41
C ILE A 196 -0.27 -0.27 11.77
N ASN A 197 -0.08 -1.31 12.57
CA ASN A 197 -0.65 -1.40 13.92
C ASN A 197 -0.32 -0.14 14.76
N GLY A 198 -1.33 0.41 15.43
CA GLY A 198 -1.21 1.62 16.24
C GLY A 198 -1.25 2.94 15.47
N TYR A 199 -1.46 2.91 14.15
CA TYR A 199 -1.44 4.12 13.31
C TYR A 199 -2.44 5.18 13.75
N PHE A 200 -3.71 4.79 13.94
CA PHE A 200 -4.76 5.73 14.33
C PHE A 200 -4.65 6.17 15.79
N GLU A 201 -4.13 5.32 16.68
CA GLU A 201 -3.89 5.62 18.08
C GLU A 201 -2.79 6.67 18.26
N LYS A 202 -1.83 6.75 17.32
CA LYS A 202 -0.90 7.88 17.24
C LYS A 202 -1.66 9.18 17.02
N PHE A 203 -2.81 9.21 16.35
CA PHE A 203 -3.60 10.44 16.19
C PHE A 203 -4.55 10.67 17.36
N ASN A 204 -5.30 9.64 17.74
CA ASN A 204 -6.27 9.67 18.81
C ASN A 204 -6.16 8.41 19.69
N GLY A 205 -5.52 8.52 20.86
CA GLY A 205 -5.30 7.40 21.77
C GLY A 205 -6.59 6.76 22.32
N GLU A 206 -7.73 7.42 22.22
CA GLU A 206 -9.03 6.86 22.64
C GLU A 206 -9.58 5.80 21.67
N LEU A 207 -8.92 5.60 20.53
CA LEU A 207 -9.19 4.49 19.62
C LEU A 207 -8.56 3.18 20.07
N SER A 208 -7.71 3.21 21.11
CA SER A 208 -7.19 2.01 21.75
C SER A 208 -8.35 1.10 22.16
N GLN A 209 -8.25 -0.18 21.79
CA GLN A 209 -9.30 -1.19 21.98
C GLN A 209 -10.62 -0.91 21.23
N ARG A 210 -10.60 -0.09 20.18
CA ARG A 210 -11.75 0.14 19.28
C ARG A 210 -11.41 -0.10 17.81
N ILE A 211 -10.15 -0.42 17.53
CA ILE A 211 -9.64 -0.70 16.20
C ILE A 211 -8.83 -1.99 16.25
N ASP A 212 -9.19 -2.93 15.39
CA ASP A 212 -8.44 -4.14 15.15
C ASP A 212 -7.60 -3.99 13.87
N TYR A 213 -6.34 -4.40 13.94
CA TYR A 213 -5.42 -4.38 12.80
C TYR A 213 -5.22 -5.78 12.24
N ILE A 214 -5.18 -5.88 10.91
CA ILE A 214 -4.99 -7.13 10.18
C ILE A 214 -3.86 -6.92 9.17
N ASP A 215 -2.77 -7.63 9.39
CA ASP A 215 -1.64 -7.67 8.48
C ASP A 215 -1.89 -8.68 7.35
N ALA A 216 -2.17 -8.18 6.15
CA ALA A 216 -2.45 -9.01 4.98
C ALA A 216 -1.20 -9.35 4.16
N THR A 217 0.00 -8.98 4.60
CA THR A 217 1.25 -9.14 3.83
C THR A 217 1.70 -10.59 3.69
N LYS A 218 1.43 -11.41 4.71
CA LYS A 218 1.99 -12.76 4.82
C LYS A 218 1.25 -13.76 3.92
N TRP A 219 2.01 -14.38 3.03
CA TRP A 219 1.62 -15.57 2.27
C TRP A 219 2.66 -16.66 2.52
N SER A 220 2.26 -17.77 3.13
CA SER A 220 3.16 -18.89 3.35
C SER A 220 3.35 -19.70 2.05
N THR A 221 4.44 -20.46 1.97
CA THR A 221 4.65 -21.42 0.88
C THR A 221 3.47 -22.39 0.77
N THR A 222 2.89 -22.81 1.89
CA THR A 222 1.70 -23.66 1.94
C THR A 222 0.49 -22.98 1.31
N ASP A 223 0.26 -21.70 1.59
CA ASP A 223 -0.85 -20.94 0.98
C ASP A 223 -0.68 -20.86 -0.54
N LEU A 224 0.53 -20.56 -1.01
CA LEU A 224 0.82 -20.48 -2.46
C LEU A 224 0.65 -21.84 -3.16
N MET A 225 1.11 -22.93 -2.52
CA MET A 225 0.85 -24.29 -2.99
C MET A 225 -0.64 -24.60 -3.09
N ASN A 226 -1.43 -24.16 -2.10
CA ASN A 226 -2.88 -24.34 -2.10
C ASN A 226 -3.56 -23.54 -3.22
N ILE A 227 -3.07 -22.32 -3.54
CA ILE A 227 -3.57 -21.54 -4.70
C ILE A 227 -3.40 -22.35 -5.99
N LYS A 228 -2.20 -22.90 -6.22
CA LYS A 228 -1.92 -23.76 -7.37
C LYS A 228 -2.83 -24.98 -7.38
N SER A 229 -2.92 -25.71 -6.27
CA SER A 229 -3.73 -26.92 -6.15
C SER A 229 -5.21 -26.66 -6.48
N ARG A 230 -5.79 -25.62 -5.87
CA ARG A 230 -7.18 -25.22 -6.11
C ARG A 230 -7.40 -24.79 -7.55
N GLY A 231 -6.51 -23.98 -8.12
CA GLY A 231 -6.65 -23.53 -9.50
C GLY A 231 -6.48 -24.67 -10.53
N CYS A 232 -5.55 -25.60 -10.29
CA CYS A 232 -5.37 -26.80 -11.09
C CYS A 232 -6.64 -27.66 -11.11
N LYS A 233 -7.27 -27.87 -9.93
CA LYS A 233 -8.56 -28.57 -9.80
C LYS A 233 -9.67 -27.90 -10.60
N GLU A 234 -9.75 -26.57 -10.57
CA GLU A 234 -10.76 -25.79 -11.33
C GLU A 234 -10.56 -25.89 -12.86
N LEU A 235 -9.30 -25.99 -13.30
CA LEU A 235 -8.95 -26.10 -14.72
C LEU A 235 -8.82 -27.54 -15.24
N ASN A 236 -8.95 -28.54 -14.36
CA ASN A 236 -8.73 -29.96 -14.71
C ASN A 236 -7.32 -30.20 -15.28
N ILE A 237 -6.32 -29.59 -14.67
CA ILE A 237 -4.90 -29.77 -15.00
C ILE A 237 -4.12 -30.08 -13.72
N ASP A 238 -2.83 -30.34 -13.86
CA ASP A 238 -1.87 -30.22 -12.77
C ASP A 238 -0.56 -29.59 -13.28
N ILE A 239 0.17 -28.96 -12.37
CA ILE A 239 1.46 -28.33 -12.62
C ILE A 239 2.48 -29.03 -11.73
N SER A 240 3.60 -29.47 -12.30
CA SER A 240 4.60 -30.23 -11.56
C SER A 240 5.15 -29.45 -10.35
N GLU A 241 5.62 -30.17 -9.33
CA GLU A 241 6.21 -29.56 -8.13
C GLU A 241 7.45 -28.73 -8.47
N ASN A 242 8.27 -29.15 -9.43
CA ASN A 242 9.45 -28.41 -9.89
C ASN A 242 9.08 -27.03 -10.42
N VAL A 243 8.07 -26.94 -11.29
CA VAL A 243 7.57 -25.66 -11.82
C VAL A 243 6.95 -24.82 -10.70
N THR A 244 6.20 -25.47 -9.81
CA THR A 244 5.52 -24.80 -8.71
C THR A 244 6.50 -24.17 -7.72
N ASN A 245 7.52 -24.92 -7.30
CA ASN A 245 8.58 -24.46 -6.41
C ASN A 245 9.39 -23.32 -7.05
N TYR A 246 9.71 -23.46 -8.34
CA TYR A 246 10.38 -22.40 -9.10
C TYR A 246 9.58 -21.08 -9.08
N PHE A 247 8.27 -21.12 -9.32
CA PHE A 247 7.44 -19.90 -9.30
C PHE A 247 7.24 -19.32 -7.90
N ILE A 248 7.12 -20.15 -6.86
CA ILE A 248 7.07 -19.66 -5.48
C ILE A 248 8.34 -18.89 -5.16
N GLU A 249 9.50 -19.46 -5.50
CA GLU A 249 10.78 -18.81 -5.31
C GLU A 249 10.89 -17.54 -6.15
N ALA A 250 10.65 -17.62 -7.47
CA ALA A 250 10.77 -16.50 -8.39
C ALA A 250 9.84 -15.33 -8.04
N SER A 251 8.64 -15.60 -7.52
CA SER A 251 7.67 -14.57 -7.16
C SER A 251 8.04 -13.74 -5.92
N SER A 252 9.11 -14.09 -5.20
CA SER A 252 9.42 -13.52 -3.88
C SER A 252 8.22 -13.61 -2.92
N GLN A 253 7.42 -14.69 -3.00
CA GLN A 253 6.17 -14.91 -2.26
C GLN A 253 5.10 -13.80 -2.43
N ILE A 254 5.18 -12.99 -3.47
CA ILE A 254 4.15 -12.01 -3.78
C ILE A 254 3.03 -12.73 -4.53
N VAL A 255 1.88 -12.89 -3.88
CA VAL A 255 0.75 -13.68 -4.43
C VAL A 255 0.33 -13.24 -5.83
N ALA A 256 0.29 -11.94 -6.11
CA ALA A 256 -0.09 -11.43 -7.43
C ALA A 256 0.92 -11.80 -8.52
N VAL A 257 2.23 -11.76 -8.20
CA VAL A 257 3.28 -12.19 -9.14
C VAL A 257 3.18 -13.68 -9.37
N TYR A 258 3.03 -14.46 -8.29
CA TYR A 258 2.87 -15.90 -8.36
C TYR A 258 1.67 -16.32 -9.23
N GLN A 259 0.51 -15.70 -9.02
CA GLN A 259 -0.69 -15.93 -9.84
C GLN A 259 -0.47 -15.53 -11.30
N GLN A 260 0.19 -14.40 -11.55
CA GLN A 260 0.49 -13.97 -12.92
C GLN A 260 1.43 -14.95 -13.64
N LEU A 261 2.44 -15.50 -12.95
CA LEU A 261 3.33 -16.53 -13.49
C LEU A 261 2.57 -17.83 -13.80
N LEU A 262 1.68 -18.28 -12.91
CA LEU A 262 0.81 -19.42 -13.16
C LEU A 262 -0.13 -19.18 -14.35
N PHE A 263 -0.69 -17.97 -14.45
CA PHE A 263 -1.55 -17.57 -15.57
C PHE A 263 -0.80 -17.59 -16.90
N ASP A 264 0.36 -16.93 -16.96
CA ASP A 264 1.19 -16.88 -18.17
C ASP A 264 1.66 -18.30 -18.56
N TYR A 265 2.10 -19.12 -17.61
CA TYR A 265 2.50 -20.51 -17.85
C TYR A 265 1.36 -21.39 -18.40
N CYS A 266 0.17 -21.31 -17.79
CA CYS A 266 -1.02 -22.00 -18.30
C CYS A 266 -1.37 -21.52 -19.71
N ARG A 267 -1.27 -20.21 -19.95
CA ARG A 267 -1.56 -19.60 -21.25
C ARG A 267 -0.58 -20.07 -22.32
N GLU A 268 0.72 -20.06 -22.06
CA GLU A 268 1.71 -20.53 -23.03
C GLU A 268 1.62 -22.04 -23.24
N SER A 269 1.15 -22.79 -22.24
CA SER A 269 0.83 -24.22 -22.35
C SER A 269 -0.50 -24.53 -23.08
N GLY A 270 -1.15 -23.53 -23.68
CA GLY A 270 -2.41 -23.69 -24.43
C GLY A 270 -3.68 -23.82 -23.58
N ILE A 271 -3.59 -23.73 -22.24
CA ILE A 271 -4.76 -23.75 -21.37
C ILE A 271 -5.45 -22.38 -21.42
N ARG A 272 -6.73 -22.35 -21.81
CA ARG A 272 -7.56 -21.13 -21.82
C ARG A 272 -8.82 -21.24 -20.97
N LYS A 273 -9.28 -22.47 -20.77
CA LYS A 273 -10.44 -22.85 -19.97
C LYS A 273 -10.21 -24.24 -19.41
N ARG A 274 -11.13 -24.70 -18.55
CA ARG A 274 -11.12 -26.05 -18.00
C ARG A 274 -10.96 -27.07 -19.12
N SER A 275 -9.95 -27.93 -18.98
CA SER A 275 -9.67 -28.98 -19.94
C SER A 275 -10.70 -30.11 -19.81
N GLN A 276 -11.07 -30.72 -20.94
CA GLN A 276 -11.93 -31.89 -20.96
C GLN A 276 -11.19 -33.12 -20.43
N ASN A 277 -9.91 -33.26 -20.77
CA ASN A 277 -9.02 -34.32 -20.30
C ASN A 277 -8.07 -33.77 -19.24
N TYR A 278 -7.67 -34.62 -18.29
CA TYR A 278 -6.67 -34.24 -17.31
C TYR A 278 -5.29 -34.08 -18.00
N ILE A 279 -4.64 -32.93 -17.80
CA ILE A 279 -3.35 -32.58 -18.41
C ILE A 279 -2.34 -32.25 -17.32
N VAL A 280 -1.13 -32.79 -17.42
CA VAL A 280 -0.01 -32.45 -16.54
C VAL A 280 0.95 -31.52 -17.29
N LEU A 281 1.31 -30.40 -16.67
CA LEU A 281 2.24 -29.40 -17.18
C LEU A 281 3.55 -29.44 -16.37
N ASP A 282 4.67 -29.77 -17.00
CA ASP A 282 5.93 -30.05 -16.30
C ASP A 282 7.17 -29.33 -16.87
N SER A 283 7.03 -28.53 -17.92
CA SER A 283 8.14 -27.83 -18.59
C SER A 283 8.74 -26.71 -17.73
N LEU A 284 9.86 -26.99 -17.07
CA LEU A 284 10.62 -26.00 -16.32
C LEU A 284 11.25 -24.92 -17.22
N GLU A 285 11.62 -25.27 -18.45
CA GLU A 285 12.16 -24.29 -19.41
C GLU A 285 11.11 -23.24 -19.79
N LEU A 286 9.88 -23.68 -20.09
CA LEU A 286 8.77 -22.75 -20.35
C LEU A 286 8.46 -21.87 -19.12
N ALA A 287 8.58 -22.43 -17.91
CA ALA A 287 8.41 -21.66 -16.69
C ALA A 287 9.47 -20.55 -16.54
N LYS A 288 10.74 -20.84 -16.84
CA LYS A 288 11.83 -19.85 -16.86
C LYS A 288 11.58 -18.77 -17.92
N GLU A 289 11.14 -19.15 -19.11
CA GLU A 289 10.80 -18.21 -20.20
C GLU A 289 9.66 -17.26 -19.78
N CYS A 290 8.58 -17.79 -19.19
CA CYS A 290 7.49 -16.99 -18.65
C CYS A 290 7.97 -15.99 -17.59
N ASN A 291 8.85 -16.42 -16.67
CA ASN A 291 9.43 -15.54 -15.67
C ASN A 291 10.32 -14.46 -16.29
N ALA A 292 11.15 -14.79 -17.29
CA ALA A 292 12.01 -13.82 -17.98
C ALA A 292 11.18 -12.76 -18.73
N LEU A 293 10.10 -13.17 -19.41
CA LEU A 293 9.17 -12.26 -20.09
C LEU A 293 8.41 -11.38 -19.09
N TYR A 294 8.01 -11.93 -17.95
CA TYR A 294 7.39 -11.15 -16.88
C TYR A 294 8.37 -10.13 -16.30
N TYR A 295 9.61 -10.53 -16.00
CA TYR A 295 10.65 -9.63 -15.52
C TYR A 295 10.89 -8.48 -16.49
N LYS A 296 11.13 -8.76 -17.78
CA LYS A 296 11.37 -7.73 -18.80
C LYS A 296 10.27 -6.65 -18.80
N ARG A 297 9.01 -7.08 -18.79
CA ARG A 297 7.84 -6.20 -18.79
C ARG A 297 7.78 -5.30 -17.56
N VAL A 298 8.04 -5.86 -16.38
CA VAL A 298 7.93 -5.13 -15.11
C VAL A 298 9.17 -4.28 -14.85
N SER A 299 10.35 -4.75 -15.24
CA SER A 299 11.61 -4.01 -15.05
C SER A 299 11.66 -2.72 -15.84
N GLU A 300 11.09 -2.68 -17.05
CA GLU A 300 11.00 -1.45 -17.86
C GLU A 300 10.26 -0.34 -17.10
N GLU A 301 9.14 -0.66 -16.44
CA GLU A 301 8.38 0.29 -15.64
C GLU A 301 9.15 0.75 -14.38
N TYR A 302 9.80 -0.19 -13.68
CA TYR A 302 10.51 0.13 -12.45
C TYR A 302 11.84 0.85 -12.67
N LEU A 303 12.50 0.63 -13.80
CA LEU A 303 13.78 1.28 -14.11
C LEU A 303 13.63 2.80 -14.09
N THR A 304 12.59 3.32 -14.74
CA THR A 304 12.28 4.75 -14.74
C THR A 304 12.00 5.26 -13.32
N LYS A 305 11.20 4.53 -12.54
CA LYS A 305 10.91 4.90 -11.13
C LYS A 305 12.18 4.93 -10.27
N ILE A 306 13.06 3.94 -10.43
CA ILE A 306 14.34 3.87 -9.72
C ILE A 306 15.20 5.09 -10.08
N GLN A 307 15.32 5.40 -11.37
CA GLN A 307 16.09 6.54 -11.86
C GLN A 307 15.55 7.87 -11.34
N ASP A 308 14.22 8.08 -11.40
CA ASP A 308 13.59 9.31 -10.93
C ASP A 308 13.73 9.52 -9.42
N ILE A 309 13.64 8.44 -8.64
CA ILE A 309 13.88 8.50 -7.19
C ILE A 309 15.35 8.77 -6.91
N ALA A 310 16.27 8.06 -7.56
CA ALA A 310 17.70 8.21 -7.34
C ALA A 310 18.23 9.60 -7.75
N ASP A 311 17.70 10.18 -8.85
CA ASP A 311 18.01 11.55 -9.29
C ASP A 311 17.64 12.58 -8.21
N GLY A 312 16.55 12.31 -7.47
CA GLY A 312 16.08 13.18 -6.40
C GLY A 312 15.79 14.59 -6.90
N GLU A 313 16.31 15.59 -6.18
CA GLU A 313 16.31 16.98 -6.64
C GLU A 313 17.63 17.28 -7.38
N ARG A 314 17.54 17.70 -8.66
CA ARG A 314 18.65 17.85 -9.63
C ARG A 314 19.86 18.70 -9.18
N LYS A 315 19.86 19.29 -7.97
CA LYS A 315 20.96 20.10 -7.40
C LYS A 315 21.37 19.74 -5.96
N ALA A 316 20.93 18.60 -5.42
CA ALA A 316 21.28 18.20 -4.05
C ALA A 316 22.77 17.83 -3.93
N LYS A 317 23.54 18.59 -3.14
CA LYS A 317 25.00 18.44 -2.97
C LYS A 317 25.46 17.09 -2.38
N LEU A 318 24.59 16.40 -1.65
CA LEU A 318 24.89 15.12 -0.99
C LEU A 318 24.30 13.91 -1.72
N LYS A 319 23.45 14.13 -2.74
CA LYS A 319 22.86 13.05 -3.56
C LYS A 319 22.32 11.86 -2.74
N LEU A 320 21.75 12.11 -1.56
CA LEU A 320 21.40 11.03 -0.62
C LEU A 320 20.36 10.05 -1.20
N TYR A 321 19.43 10.51 -2.04
CA TYR A 321 18.50 9.62 -2.73
C TYR A 321 19.19 8.56 -3.60
N TYR A 322 20.24 8.95 -4.35
CA TYR A 322 21.06 8.03 -5.13
C TYR A 322 21.68 6.93 -4.25
N TYR A 323 22.31 7.34 -3.14
CA TYR A 323 22.95 6.37 -2.23
C TYR A 323 21.95 5.48 -1.50
N ILE A 324 20.78 6.03 -1.10
CA ILE A 324 19.68 5.23 -0.54
C ILE A 324 19.25 4.18 -1.56
N MET A 325 19.03 4.56 -2.83
CA MET A 325 18.65 3.62 -3.87
C MET A 325 19.74 2.58 -4.14
N LYS A 326 21.03 2.98 -4.14
CA LYS A 326 22.16 2.05 -4.27
C LYS A 326 22.16 1.00 -3.16
N ILE A 327 21.92 1.43 -1.92
CA ILE A 327 21.81 0.51 -0.77
C ILE A 327 20.61 -0.41 -0.92
N VAL A 328 19.43 0.13 -1.24
CA VAL A 328 18.20 -0.64 -1.39
C VAL A 328 18.36 -1.73 -2.47
N LEU A 329 18.91 -1.39 -3.64
CA LEU A 329 19.11 -2.34 -4.76
C LEU A 329 20.14 -3.43 -4.47
N THR A 330 21.08 -3.19 -3.56
CA THR A 330 22.13 -4.16 -3.21
C THR A 330 21.81 -4.97 -1.95
N SER A 331 20.83 -4.53 -1.16
CA SER A 331 20.43 -5.16 0.10
C SER A 331 19.73 -6.51 -0.10
N ASP A 332 19.76 -7.32 0.96
CA ASP A 332 19.05 -8.60 1.00
C ASP A 332 17.53 -8.42 1.19
N GLN A 333 16.78 -9.39 0.69
CA GLN A 333 15.31 -9.41 0.75
C GLN A 333 14.78 -9.32 2.19
N ASP A 334 15.45 -9.96 3.15
CA ASP A 334 15.04 -9.94 4.57
C ASP A 334 15.19 -8.57 5.22
N ILE A 335 16.13 -7.75 4.74
CA ILE A 335 16.27 -6.36 5.17
C ILE A 335 15.14 -5.53 4.55
N ALA A 336 14.95 -5.69 3.23
CA ALA A 336 13.91 -4.98 2.49
C ALA A 336 12.50 -5.24 3.06
N ARG A 337 12.19 -6.49 3.43
CA ARG A 337 10.89 -6.88 4.00
C ARG A 337 10.66 -6.34 5.41
N ARG A 338 11.72 -6.23 6.23
CA ARG A 338 11.62 -5.58 7.54
C ARG A 338 11.55 -4.06 7.44
N GLY A 339 11.85 -3.49 6.28
CA GLY A 339 12.08 -2.07 6.10
C GLY A 339 13.50 -1.68 6.52
N PHE A 340 14.04 -0.67 5.82
CA PHE A 340 15.37 -0.15 6.06
C PHE A 340 15.32 0.83 7.22
N SER A 341 15.91 0.45 8.36
CA SER A 341 15.98 1.37 9.50
C SER A 341 16.83 2.58 9.18
N PHE A 342 16.52 3.71 9.82
CA PHE A 342 17.33 4.92 9.73
C PHE A 342 18.81 4.60 9.99
N GLN A 343 19.09 3.83 11.05
CA GLN A 343 20.46 3.47 11.42
C GLN A 343 21.16 2.63 10.35
N TYR A 344 20.45 1.66 9.77
CA TYR A 344 20.98 0.83 8.69
C TYR A 344 21.35 1.69 7.46
N LEU A 345 20.48 2.60 7.06
CA LEU A 345 20.76 3.52 5.95
C LEU A 345 21.93 4.44 6.30
N TYR A 346 21.93 5.04 7.49
CA TYR A 346 22.97 5.96 7.93
C TYR A 346 24.37 5.33 7.89
N GLU A 347 24.52 4.13 8.47
CA GLU A 347 25.78 3.40 8.51
C GLU A 347 26.26 3.00 7.12
N ASN A 348 25.37 2.49 6.27
CA ASN A 348 25.74 2.06 4.92
C ASN A 348 26.09 3.25 4.02
N ILE A 349 25.35 4.37 4.12
CA ILE A 349 25.69 5.59 3.40
C ILE A 349 27.08 6.07 3.83
N HIS A 350 27.40 6.09 5.13
CA HIS A 350 28.73 6.49 5.61
C HIS A 350 29.88 5.63 5.09
N ARG A 351 29.61 4.37 4.74
CA ARG A 351 30.61 3.47 4.16
C ARG A 351 30.86 3.74 2.67
N ILE A 352 29.83 4.11 1.91
CA ILE A 352 29.90 4.21 0.45
C ILE A 352 29.92 5.64 -0.09
N HIS A 353 29.54 6.62 0.72
CA HIS A 353 29.47 8.02 0.30
C HIS A 353 30.85 8.69 0.35
N GLU A 354 31.19 9.42 -0.70
CA GLU A 354 32.51 10.06 -0.86
C GLU A 354 32.84 11.09 0.24
N LYS A 355 31.82 11.84 0.69
CA LYS A 355 31.95 12.78 1.81
C LYS A 355 31.57 12.12 3.13
N LYS A 356 32.50 12.06 4.07
CA LYS A 356 32.31 11.50 5.43
C LYS A 356 31.53 12.42 6.40
N SER A 357 31.07 13.59 5.95
CA SER A 357 30.44 14.62 6.79
C SER A 357 28.90 14.60 6.75
N ILE A 358 28.27 13.51 6.31
CA ILE A 358 26.81 13.41 6.30
C ILE A 358 26.32 13.40 7.74
N ASN A 359 25.55 14.41 8.11
CA ASN A 359 24.95 14.47 9.45
C ASN A 359 23.59 13.77 9.47
N HIS A 360 23.14 13.40 10.67
CA HIS A 360 21.83 12.79 10.89
C HIS A 360 20.67 13.64 10.32
N GLY A 361 20.73 14.96 10.50
CA GLY A 361 19.67 15.87 10.05
C GLY A 361 19.43 15.86 8.54
N ALA A 362 20.48 15.73 7.73
CA ALA A 362 20.37 15.64 6.28
C ALA A 362 19.65 14.36 5.85
N LEU A 363 19.98 13.22 6.47
CA LEU A 363 19.30 11.96 6.19
C LEU A 363 17.85 11.97 6.67
N THR A 364 17.59 12.49 7.88
CA THR A 364 16.22 12.65 8.41
C THR A 364 15.37 13.49 7.46
N SER A 365 15.90 14.62 6.98
CA SER A 365 15.20 15.47 6.02
C SER A 365 14.87 14.70 4.73
N VAL A 366 15.84 14.00 4.13
CA VAL A 366 15.62 13.24 2.89
C VAL A 366 14.59 12.13 3.06
N LEU A 367 14.65 11.37 4.17
CA LEU A 367 13.69 10.29 4.44
C LEU A 367 12.28 10.84 4.70
N ASN A 368 12.15 11.95 5.43
CA ASN A 368 10.87 12.61 5.66
C ASN A 368 10.24 13.16 4.36
N HIS A 369 11.03 13.50 3.34
CA HIS A 369 10.53 14.01 2.06
C HIS A 369 10.43 12.95 0.96
N PHE A 370 10.73 11.68 1.26
CA PHE A 370 10.74 10.59 0.28
C PHE A 370 9.37 10.36 -0.38
N ASP A 371 8.31 10.49 0.42
CA ASP A 371 6.93 10.38 -0.05
C ASP A 371 6.51 11.55 -0.96
N GLU A 372 7.01 12.75 -0.69
CA GLU A 372 6.72 13.96 -1.46
C GLU A 372 7.51 14.00 -2.76
N LEU A 373 8.77 13.55 -2.73
CA LEU A 373 9.60 13.41 -3.94
C LEU A 373 8.89 12.53 -4.98
N GLN A 374 8.42 11.36 -4.57
CA GLN A 374 7.72 10.44 -5.48
C GLN A 374 6.44 11.08 -6.06
N SER A 375 5.67 11.81 -5.24
CA SER A 375 4.51 12.57 -5.74
C SER A 375 4.90 13.65 -6.75
N LYS A 376 5.99 14.39 -6.52
CA LYS A 376 6.48 15.45 -7.44
C LYS A 376 7.02 14.89 -8.77
N LYS A 377 7.49 13.65 -8.76
CA LYS A 377 7.98 12.91 -9.94
C LYS A 377 6.87 12.09 -10.61
N ASP A 378 5.62 12.26 -10.20
CA ASP A 378 4.46 11.51 -10.69
C ASP A 378 4.60 9.98 -10.61
N ILE A 379 5.32 9.49 -9.61
CA ILE A 379 5.51 8.05 -9.36
C ILE A 379 4.28 7.50 -8.63
N PHE A 380 3.45 6.78 -9.36
CA PHE A 380 2.25 6.12 -8.84
C PHE A 380 2.14 4.65 -9.32
N PRO A 381 1.80 3.70 -8.44
CA PRO A 381 1.78 3.83 -6.98
C PRO A 381 3.18 4.17 -6.42
N LYS A 382 3.22 4.75 -5.20
CA LYS A 382 4.49 5.05 -4.53
C LYS A 382 5.23 3.73 -4.26
N VAL A 383 6.52 3.72 -4.52
CA VAL A 383 7.39 2.55 -4.31
C VAL A 383 7.78 2.44 -2.84
N PHE A 384 8.03 3.58 -2.18
CA PHE A 384 8.48 3.62 -0.79
C PHE A 384 7.63 4.53 0.08
N THR A 385 7.62 4.26 1.38
CA THR A 385 7.08 5.15 2.40
C THR A 385 7.99 5.16 3.61
N TYR A 386 8.16 6.31 4.25
CA TYR A 386 8.95 6.44 5.48
C TYR A 386 8.03 6.61 6.67
N TYR A 387 8.12 5.67 7.62
CA TYR A 387 7.27 5.61 8.80
C TYR A 387 8.08 5.06 9.97
N ASP A 388 7.94 5.65 11.16
CA ASP A 388 8.56 5.16 12.40
C ASP A 388 10.06 4.83 12.25
N LYS A 389 10.82 5.79 11.74
CA LYS A 389 12.27 5.69 11.47
C LYS A 389 12.68 4.55 10.53
N ARG A 390 11.78 4.09 9.67
CA ARG A 390 12.04 3.02 8.69
C ARG A 390 11.51 3.40 7.31
N LEU A 391 12.30 3.15 6.29
CA LEU A 391 11.88 3.22 4.89
C LEU A 391 11.35 1.84 4.49
N TYR A 392 10.05 1.75 4.23
CA TYR A 392 9.38 0.54 3.78
C TYR A 392 9.15 0.60 2.27
N ILE A 393 9.11 -0.58 1.65
CA ILE A 393 8.60 -0.73 0.29
C ILE A 393 7.08 -0.82 0.38
N SER A 394 6.37 0.09 -0.29
CA SER A 394 4.90 0.11 -0.32
C SER A 394 4.32 -0.64 -1.51
N ASP A 395 5.08 -0.79 -2.59
CA ASP A 395 4.69 -1.53 -3.78
C ASP A 395 5.38 -2.89 -3.82
N SER A 396 4.64 -3.96 -3.56
CA SER A 396 5.22 -5.30 -3.35
C SER A 396 5.99 -5.82 -4.56
N SER A 397 5.63 -5.41 -5.78
CA SER A 397 6.37 -5.86 -6.98
C SER A 397 7.81 -5.35 -7.01
N PHE A 398 8.18 -4.37 -6.20
CA PHE A 398 9.57 -3.98 -6.03
C PHE A 398 10.42 -5.08 -5.36
N TYR A 399 9.84 -5.92 -4.48
CA TYR A 399 10.55 -7.10 -3.94
C TYR A 399 10.90 -8.11 -5.04
N TYR A 400 10.04 -8.26 -6.04
CA TYR A 400 10.32 -9.08 -7.22
C TYR A 400 11.48 -8.47 -8.03
N ILE A 401 11.45 -7.16 -8.28
CA ILE A 401 12.56 -6.46 -8.95
C ILE A 401 13.88 -6.68 -8.21
N LEU A 402 13.92 -6.44 -6.89
CA LEU A 402 15.12 -6.63 -6.08
C LEU A 402 15.68 -8.06 -6.15
N LYS A 403 14.83 -9.07 -6.32
CA LYS A 403 15.26 -10.47 -6.38
C LYS A 403 15.93 -10.80 -7.72
N HIS A 404 15.38 -10.30 -8.82
CA HIS A 404 15.84 -10.61 -10.18
C HIS A 404 16.81 -9.56 -10.74
N PHE A 405 17.04 -8.47 -10.03
CA PHE A 405 17.97 -7.42 -10.42
C PHE A 405 19.41 -7.95 -10.46
N ASN A 406 20.07 -7.81 -11.62
CA ASN A 406 21.50 -8.07 -11.70
C ASN A 406 22.27 -6.94 -11.02
N LYS A 407 22.83 -7.23 -9.84
CA LYS A 407 23.59 -6.27 -9.02
C LYS A 407 24.81 -5.71 -9.73
N GLU A 408 25.37 -6.42 -10.71
CA GLU A 408 26.50 -5.94 -11.52
C GLU A 408 26.13 -4.75 -12.41
N ASN A 409 24.86 -4.62 -12.79
CA ASN A 409 24.37 -3.54 -13.68
C ASN A 409 23.90 -2.31 -12.90
N ILE A 410 24.25 -2.19 -11.62
CA ILE A 410 23.72 -1.11 -10.77
C ILE A 410 24.11 0.28 -11.26
N ASP A 411 25.32 0.43 -11.77
CA ASP A 411 25.82 1.72 -12.26
C ASP A 411 25.26 2.06 -13.66
N ASP A 412 24.69 1.08 -14.40
CA ASP A 412 23.94 1.32 -15.64
C ASP A 412 22.50 1.78 -15.39
N VAL A 413 21.99 1.44 -14.20
CA VAL A 413 20.59 1.66 -13.81
C VAL A 413 20.43 2.98 -13.09
N LEU A 414 21.34 3.29 -12.17
CA LEU A 414 21.30 4.56 -11.44
C LEU A 414 21.77 5.70 -12.35
N PRO A 415 21.23 6.92 -12.17
CA PRO A 415 21.72 8.07 -12.92
C PRO A 415 23.21 8.27 -12.65
N PRO A 416 24.00 8.72 -13.64
CA PRO A 416 25.42 8.96 -13.46
C PRO A 416 25.62 9.88 -12.25
N HIS A 417 26.50 9.47 -11.35
CA HIS A 417 26.78 10.18 -10.10
C HIS A 417 27.23 11.62 -10.39
N ASP A 418 27.99 11.80 -11.47
CA ASP A 418 28.40 13.08 -12.02
C ASP A 418 27.43 13.57 -13.11
N PHE A 419 26.44 14.38 -12.74
CA PHE A 419 25.89 15.33 -13.71
C PHE A 419 26.88 16.50 -13.87
N GLN A 420 27.99 16.31 -14.60
CA GLN A 420 28.81 17.41 -15.08
C GLN A 420 29.25 17.19 -16.53
N LEU A 421 28.57 17.90 -17.43
CA LEU A 421 29.30 18.62 -18.47
C LEU A 421 28.87 20.08 -18.39
N SER A 422 29.42 20.81 -17.42
CA SER A 422 29.60 22.24 -17.60
C SER A 422 30.73 22.41 -18.62
N PHE A 423 30.36 22.56 -19.89
CA PHE A 423 31.31 23.08 -20.88
C PHE A 423 31.68 24.50 -20.43
N GLN A 424 32.88 24.66 -19.90
CA GLN A 424 33.53 25.96 -19.89
C GLN A 424 33.90 26.25 -21.35
N PHE A 425 33.14 27.11 -22.01
CA PHE A 425 33.64 27.81 -23.17
C PHE A 425 34.70 28.78 -22.66
N ASN A 426 35.96 28.50 -22.96
CA ASN A 426 37.00 29.52 -22.87
C ASN A 426 36.78 30.45 -24.07
N ASP A 427 36.56 31.73 -23.77
CA ASP A 427 36.56 32.83 -24.75
C ASP A 427 37.89 32.94 -25.51
#